data_AF-A0A9E0DGQ0-F1
#
_entry.id   AF-A0A9E0DGQ0-F1
#
_cell.length_a   1.000
_cell.length_b   1.000
_cell.length_c   1.000
_cell.angle_alpha   90.00
_cell.angle_beta   90.00
_cell.angle_gamma   90.00
#
_symmetry.space_group_name_H-M   'P 1'
#
loop_
_entity.id
_entity.type
_entity.pdbx_description
1 polymer ?
#
loop_
_entity_poly.entity_id
_entity_poly.type
_entity_poly.pdbx_seq_one_letter_code
_entity_poly.pdbx_strand_id
1 'polypeptide(L)'
;MIPLTAATASRSNTNMWTSALYAGAFSAVIAWIMTMLFKAEIPVGYILGLVLIGAGPILGHNLAKGSLLSGWGSMIGGIVSFILPGVGMLLWPVLVGALDKTQSIGKLFLGSLLGIVLAFVVFFILANTMGQNPTWISTGVVVLFAVWGGTMGAAMAAWAK
;
A
#
# COMPACT_ATOMS: atom_id res chain seq x y z
N MET A 1 -23.81 39.77 4.50
CA MET A 1 -23.76 38.33 4.14
C MET A 1 -22.42 38.09 3.49
N ILE A 2 -21.53 37.31 4.12
CA ILE A 2 -20.22 36.99 3.56
C ILE A 2 -20.44 35.84 2.56
N PRO A 3 -20.09 35.98 1.28
CA PRO A 3 -20.16 34.86 0.35
C PRO A 3 -19.14 33.81 0.80
N LEU A 4 -19.63 32.67 1.28
CA LEU A 4 -18.84 31.45 1.45
C LEU A 4 -18.55 30.92 0.05
N THR A 5 -17.49 31.43 -0.57
CA THR A 5 -16.94 30.84 -1.79
C THR A 5 -16.50 29.42 -1.43
N ALA A 6 -17.28 28.42 -1.83
CA ALA A 6 -16.89 27.03 -1.73
C ALA A 6 -15.58 26.86 -2.50
N ALA A 7 -14.47 26.74 -1.79
CA ALA A 7 -13.19 26.40 -2.38
C ALA A 7 -13.34 25.00 -2.99
N THR A 8 -13.46 24.93 -4.31
CA THR A 8 -13.41 23.67 -5.05
C THR A 8 -12.05 23.04 -4.75
N ALA A 9 -12.03 21.98 -3.95
CA ALA A 9 -10.82 21.22 -3.65
C ALA A 9 -10.16 20.82 -4.97
N SER A 10 -8.86 21.11 -5.13
CA SER A 10 -8.13 20.76 -6.36
C SER A 10 -8.10 19.23 -6.46
N ARG A 11 -8.91 18.68 -7.36
CA ARG A 11 -8.93 17.24 -7.62
C ARG A 11 -7.53 16.83 -8.09
N SER A 12 -6.91 15.86 -7.40
CA SER A 12 -5.72 15.18 -7.92
C SER A 12 -6.03 14.65 -9.32
N ASN A 13 -5.28 15.09 -10.33
CA ASN A 13 -5.40 14.62 -11.72
C ASN A 13 -4.86 13.18 -11.92
N THR A 14 -4.47 12.50 -10.84
CA THR A 14 -3.94 11.13 -10.92
C THR A 14 -5.08 10.15 -11.15
N ASN A 15 -5.00 9.34 -12.22
CA ASN A 15 -5.98 8.30 -12.49
C ASN A 15 -5.92 7.21 -11.39
N MET A 16 -7.07 6.93 -10.78
CA MET A 16 -7.14 5.99 -9.66
C MET A 16 -6.80 4.54 -10.05
N TRP A 17 -7.17 4.11 -11.26
CA TRP A 17 -6.94 2.76 -11.74
C TRP A 17 -5.47 2.52 -12.05
N THR A 18 -4.80 3.48 -12.68
CA THR A 18 -3.35 3.37 -12.95
C THR A 18 -2.56 3.39 -11.66
N SER A 19 -2.94 4.26 -10.71
CA SER A 19 -2.35 4.32 -9.37
C SER A 19 -2.54 2.99 -8.62
N ALA A 20 -3.73 2.38 -8.69
CA ALA A 20 -3.99 1.08 -8.09
C ALA A 20 -3.15 -0.03 -8.71
N LEU A 21 -3.07 -0.10 -10.03
CA LEU A 21 -2.30 -1.12 -10.75
C LEU A 21 -0.81 -1.03 -10.41
N TYR A 22 -0.22 0.17 -10.47
CA TYR A 22 1.19 0.35 -10.17
C TYR A 22 1.48 0.09 -8.69
N ALA A 23 0.66 0.60 -7.78
CA ALA A 23 0.84 0.37 -6.35
C ALA A 23 0.74 -1.11 -6.00
N GLY A 24 -0.24 -1.81 -6.57
CA GLY A 24 -0.37 -3.26 -6.41
C GLY A 24 0.81 -4.02 -6.99
N ALA A 25 1.30 -3.64 -8.18
CA ALA A 25 2.46 -4.26 -8.80
C ALA A 25 3.75 -4.08 -7.98
N PHE A 26 4.05 -2.87 -7.51
CA PHE A 26 5.21 -2.62 -6.65
C PHE A 26 5.12 -3.40 -5.35
N SER A 27 3.97 -3.38 -4.67
CA SER A 27 3.77 -4.16 -3.46
C SER A 27 3.89 -5.67 -3.70
N ALA A 28 3.41 -6.18 -4.84
CA ALA A 28 3.55 -7.58 -5.23
C ALA A 28 5.01 -7.98 -5.45
N VAL A 29 5.78 -7.16 -6.19
CA VAL A 29 7.20 -7.43 -6.46
C VAL A 29 8.00 -7.45 -5.15
N ILE A 30 7.77 -6.48 -4.26
CA ILE A 30 8.46 -6.42 -2.97
C ILE A 30 8.07 -7.63 -2.10
N ALA A 31 6.79 -7.97 -2.05
CA ALA A 31 6.31 -9.16 -1.32
C ALA A 31 6.90 -10.45 -1.89
N TRP A 32 7.03 -10.56 -3.21
CA TRP A 32 7.61 -11.72 -3.86
C TRP A 32 9.08 -11.88 -3.47
N ILE A 33 9.87 -10.80 -3.59
CA ILE A 33 11.27 -10.77 -3.13
C ILE A 33 11.36 -11.14 -1.64
N MET A 34 10.50 -10.57 -0.79
CA MET A 34 10.44 -10.87 0.64
C MET A 34 10.20 -12.38 0.88
N THR A 35 9.24 -12.98 0.18
CA THR A 35 8.96 -14.43 0.32
C THR A 35 10.10 -15.31 -0.20
N MET A 36 10.83 -14.88 -1.22
CA MET A 36 12.03 -15.58 -1.69
C MET A 36 13.16 -15.51 -0.67
N LEU A 37 13.40 -14.33 -0.08
CA LEU A 37 14.42 -14.15 0.95
C LEU A 37 14.09 -14.92 2.23
N PHE A 38 12.81 -15.06 2.56
CA PHE A 38 12.35 -15.95 3.62
C PHE A 38 12.66 -17.42 3.33
N LYS A 39 12.35 -17.89 2.10
CA LYS A 39 12.65 -19.27 1.68
C LYS A 39 14.14 -19.58 1.57
N ALA A 40 14.95 -18.57 1.23
CA ALA A 40 16.40 -18.69 1.15
C ALA A 40 17.08 -18.60 2.52
N GLU A 41 16.32 -18.51 3.62
CA GLU A 41 16.83 -18.40 4.99
C GLU A 41 17.79 -17.22 5.16
N ILE A 42 17.47 -16.07 4.57
CA ILE A 42 18.23 -14.82 4.70
C ILE A 42 17.43 -13.86 5.59
N PRO A 43 17.57 -13.92 6.94
CA PRO A 43 16.65 -13.24 7.85
C PRO A 43 16.70 -11.72 7.71
N VAL A 44 17.89 -11.15 7.53
CA VAL A 44 18.08 -9.72 7.30
C VAL A 44 17.38 -9.27 6.02
N GLY A 45 17.50 -10.07 4.94
CA GLY A 45 16.82 -9.79 3.67
C GLY A 45 15.30 -9.85 3.81
N TYR A 46 14.78 -10.83 4.53
CA TYR A 46 13.35 -10.92 4.83
C TYR A 46 12.83 -9.69 5.59
N ILE A 47 13.54 -9.25 6.63
CA ILE A 47 13.16 -8.07 7.43
C ILE A 47 13.18 -6.81 6.56
N LEU A 48 14.22 -6.63 5.74
CA LEU A 48 14.29 -5.51 4.81
C LEU A 48 13.13 -5.54 3.80
N GLY A 49 12.81 -6.71 3.26
CA GLY A 49 11.67 -6.90 2.35
C GLY A 49 10.34 -6.51 3.02
N LEU A 50 10.13 -6.94 4.27
CA LEU A 50 8.92 -6.63 5.04
C LEU A 50 8.77 -5.12 5.27
N VAL A 51 9.85 -4.45 5.64
CA VAL A 51 9.87 -2.99 5.85
C VAL A 51 9.62 -2.25 4.52
N LEU A 52 10.19 -2.73 3.42
CA LEU A 52 10.02 -2.14 2.09
C LEU A 52 8.60 -2.28 1.54
N ILE A 53 7.77 -3.21 2.03
CA ILE A 53 6.35 -3.30 1.63
C ILE A 53 5.65 -1.95 1.77
N GLY A 54 5.98 -1.21 2.82
CA GLY A 54 5.43 0.11 3.07
C GLY A 54 5.75 1.14 1.98
N ALA A 55 6.83 0.96 1.22
CA ALA A 55 7.17 1.83 0.09
C ALA A 55 6.34 1.54 -1.17
N GLY A 56 5.89 0.29 -1.35
CA GLY A 56 5.23 -0.18 -2.57
C GLY A 56 4.07 0.70 -3.05
N PRO A 57 3.10 1.05 -2.17
CA PRO A 57 1.96 1.84 -2.60
C PRO A 57 2.32 3.27 -3.00
N ILE A 58 3.28 3.88 -2.30
CA ILE A 58 3.76 5.23 -2.59
C ILE A 58 4.52 5.25 -3.91
N LEU A 59 5.41 4.27 -4.16
CA LEU A 59 6.15 4.15 -5.42
C LEU A 59 5.19 4.04 -6.61
N GLY A 60 4.18 3.18 -6.50
CA GLY A 60 3.20 3.01 -7.58
C GLY A 60 2.34 4.26 -7.80
N HIS A 61 1.89 4.90 -6.72
CA HIS A 61 1.16 6.15 -6.82
C HIS A 61 1.98 7.29 -7.44
N ASN A 62 3.24 7.42 -7.03
CA ASN A 62 4.19 8.40 -7.56
C ASN A 62 4.51 8.16 -9.04
N LEU A 63 4.64 6.89 -9.44
CA LEU A 63 4.78 6.53 -10.84
C LEU A 63 3.53 6.94 -11.63
N ALA A 64 2.33 6.72 -11.09
CA ALA A 64 1.07 7.11 -11.73
C ALA A 64 0.93 8.64 -11.88
N LYS A 65 1.57 9.41 -10.99
CA LYS A 65 1.70 10.88 -11.08
C LYS A 65 2.75 11.34 -12.09
N GLY A 66 3.56 10.44 -12.64
CA GLY A 66 4.71 10.79 -13.48
C GLY A 66 5.91 11.33 -12.71
N SER A 67 6.00 11.10 -11.40
CA SER A 67 7.08 11.62 -10.55
C SER A 67 7.53 10.60 -9.50
N LEU A 68 8.31 9.61 -9.93
CA LEU A 68 8.74 8.46 -9.11
C LEU A 68 9.47 8.87 -7.82
N LEU A 69 10.30 9.92 -7.88
CA LEU A 69 11.17 10.37 -6.78
C LEU A 69 10.58 11.53 -5.95
N SER A 70 9.30 11.86 -6.13
CA SER A 70 8.63 12.88 -5.31
C SER A 70 8.13 12.32 -3.97
N GLY A 71 7.93 13.18 -2.97
CA GLY A 71 7.24 12.77 -1.73
C GLY A 71 8.04 11.86 -0.80
N TRP A 72 9.35 12.11 -0.63
CA TRP A 72 10.23 11.33 0.28
C TRP A 72 9.70 11.19 1.71
N GLY A 73 9.01 12.20 2.24
CA GLY A 73 8.39 12.13 3.57
C GLY A 73 7.36 10.98 3.66
N SER A 74 6.48 10.88 2.67
CA SER A 74 5.49 9.81 2.59
C SER A 74 6.15 8.43 2.46
N MET A 75 7.24 8.33 1.68
CA MET A 75 8.04 7.10 1.52
C MET A 75 8.62 6.61 2.84
N ILE A 76 9.26 7.51 3.58
CA ILE A 76 9.83 7.21 4.90
C ILE A 76 8.71 6.80 5.85
N GLY A 77 7.59 7.50 5.86
CA GLY A 77 6.41 7.11 6.66
C GLY A 77 5.94 5.70 6.35
N GLY A 78 5.85 5.36 5.07
CA GLY A 78 5.45 4.02 4.62
C GLY A 78 6.40 2.95 5.13
N ILE A 79 7.70 3.12 4.91
CA ILE A 79 8.77 2.22 5.35
C ILE A 79 8.73 2.03 6.88
N VAL A 80 8.73 3.14 7.63
CA VAL A 80 8.75 3.12 9.11
C VAL A 80 7.52 2.41 9.68
N SER A 81 6.37 2.49 9.01
CA SER A 81 5.14 1.83 9.47
C SER A 81 5.28 0.32 9.55
N PHE A 82 6.11 -0.28 8.70
CA PHE A 82 6.32 -1.73 8.64
C PHE A 82 7.46 -2.23 9.53
N ILE A 83 8.08 -1.37 10.35
CA ILE A 83 9.06 -1.80 11.35
C ILE A 83 8.42 -2.71 12.41
N LEU A 84 7.12 -2.52 12.71
CA LEU A 84 6.35 -3.36 13.61
C LEU A 84 5.52 -4.37 12.79
N PRO A 85 5.95 -5.64 12.68
CA PRO A 85 5.23 -6.65 11.93
C PRO A 85 3.82 -6.83 12.48
N GLY A 86 2.85 -7.05 11.59
CA GLY A 86 1.45 -7.29 11.95
C GLY A 86 0.59 -6.03 12.14
N VAL A 87 1.17 -4.90 12.54
CA VAL A 87 0.42 -3.62 12.68
C VAL A 87 0.70 -2.61 11.57
N GLY A 88 1.68 -2.87 10.71
CA GLY A 88 2.13 -1.91 9.70
C GLY A 88 1.04 -1.43 8.77
N MET A 89 0.11 -2.29 8.33
CA MET A 89 -1.01 -1.87 7.48
C MET A 89 -1.94 -0.85 8.16
N LEU A 90 -2.07 -0.90 9.49
CA LEU A 90 -2.90 0.03 10.28
C LEU A 90 -2.13 1.31 10.63
N LEU A 91 -0.81 1.22 10.83
CA LEU A 91 0.05 2.37 11.11
C LEU A 91 0.36 3.19 9.85
N TRP A 92 0.38 2.54 8.68
CA TRP A 92 0.74 3.14 7.41
C TRP A 92 -0.05 4.41 7.08
N PRO A 93 -1.40 4.43 7.17
CA PRO A 93 -2.17 5.65 6.94
C PRO A 93 -1.81 6.83 7.85
N VAL A 94 -1.42 6.53 9.10
CA VAL A 94 -1.09 7.54 10.11
C VAL A 94 0.24 8.20 9.77
N LEU A 95 1.29 7.41 9.55
CA LEU A 95 2.62 7.95 9.27
C LEU A 95 2.68 8.58 7.87
N VAL A 96 2.08 7.94 6.86
CA VAL A 96 2.04 8.49 5.50
C VAL A 96 1.21 9.77 5.45
N GLY A 97 0.03 9.79 6.05
CA GLY A 97 -0.81 10.99 6.07
C GLY A 97 -0.25 12.12 6.93
N ALA A 98 0.56 11.83 7.94
CA ALA A 98 1.27 12.84 8.73
C ALA A 98 2.43 13.48 7.95
N LEU A 99 3.10 12.71 7.09
CA LEU A 99 4.28 13.14 6.33
C LEU A 99 3.97 13.59 4.90
N ASP A 100 2.76 13.35 4.40
CA ASP A 100 2.25 13.84 3.11
C ASP A 100 1.14 14.87 3.30
N LYS A 101 1.44 16.13 2.99
CA LYS A 101 0.48 17.22 3.09
C LYS A 101 -0.70 17.08 2.13
N THR A 102 -0.54 16.30 1.04
CA THR A 102 -1.58 16.07 0.02
C THR A 102 -2.59 14.99 0.42
N GLN A 103 -2.29 14.19 1.43
CA GLN A 103 -3.12 13.06 1.84
C GLN A 103 -3.80 13.31 3.19
N SER A 104 -5.04 12.87 3.33
CA SER A 104 -5.76 12.91 4.61
C SER A 104 -5.59 11.59 5.35
N ILE A 105 -5.10 11.64 6.60
CA ILE A 105 -4.95 10.46 7.46
C ILE A 105 -6.25 9.66 7.53
N GLY A 106 -7.40 10.32 7.79
CA GLY A 106 -8.68 9.63 7.92
C GLY A 106 -9.12 8.91 6.63
N LYS A 107 -8.90 9.54 5.47
CA LYS A 107 -9.25 8.93 4.18
C LYS A 107 -8.30 7.77 3.83
N LEU A 108 -7.00 7.91 4.11
CA LEU A 108 -6.04 6.81 3.96
C LEU A 108 -6.39 5.65 4.91
N PHE A 109 -6.85 5.95 6.13
CA PHE A 109 -7.19 4.93 7.12
C PHE A 109 -8.40 4.11 6.68
N LEU A 110 -9.45 4.79 6.21
CA LEU A 110 -10.61 4.12 5.58
C LEU A 110 -10.17 3.27 4.38
N GLY A 111 -9.28 3.79 3.54
CA GLY A 111 -8.74 3.03 2.43
C GLY A 111 -8.02 1.78 2.91
N SER A 112 -7.21 1.88 3.97
CA SER A 112 -6.42 0.75 4.47
C SER A 112 -7.30 -0.31 5.09
N LEU A 113 -8.35 0.09 5.82
CA LEU A 113 -9.36 -0.85 6.31
C LEU A 113 -10.02 -1.62 5.17
N LEU A 114 -10.44 -0.92 4.09
CA LEU A 114 -11.01 -1.58 2.91
C LEU A 114 -9.98 -2.49 2.24
N GLY A 115 -8.74 -2.03 2.10
CA GLY A 115 -7.65 -2.80 1.49
C GLY A 115 -7.30 -4.05 2.28
N ILE A 116 -7.30 -3.98 3.61
CA ILE A 116 -7.10 -5.12 4.52
C ILE A 116 -8.23 -6.13 4.30
N VAL A 117 -9.50 -5.70 4.36
CA VAL A 117 -10.65 -6.58 4.15
C VAL A 117 -10.55 -7.28 2.79
N LEU A 118 -10.31 -6.52 1.71
CA LEU A 118 -10.16 -7.07 0.36
C LEU A 118 -8.97 -8.03 0.25
N ALA A 119 -7.82 -7.67 0.81
CA ALA A 119 -6.62 -8.49 0.78
C ALA A 119 -6.81 -9.84 1.49
N PHE A 120 -7.46 -9.83 2.67
CA PHE A 120 -7.79 -11.06 3.39
C PHE A 120 -8.86 -11.89 2.67
N VAL A 121 -9.89 -11.26 2.08
CA VAL A 121 -10.87 -11.98 1.26
C VAL A 121 -10.18 -12.73 0.13
N VAL A 122 -9.31 -12.07 -0.64
CA VAL A 122 -8.58 -12.71 -1.74
C VAL A 122 -7.62 -13.79 -1.23
N PHE A 123 -6.92 -13.54 -0.11
CA PHE A 123 -6.06 -14.52 0.54
C PHE A 123 -6.81 -15.80 0.93
N PHE A 124 -8.00 -15.67 1.53
CA PHE A 124 -8.81 -16.82 1.92
C PHE A 124 -9.44 -17.53 0.71
N ILE A 125 -9.76 -16.82 -0.37
CA ILE A 125 -10.19 -17.46 -1.63
C ILE A 125 -9.05 -18.34 -2.18
N LEU A 126 -7.80 -17.85 -2.17
CA LEU A 126 -6.64 -18.65 -2.57
C LEU A 126 -6.44 -19.87 -1.64
N ALA A 127 -6.54 -19.67 -0.33
CA ALA A 127 -6.43 -20.76 0.64
C ALA A 127 -7.48 -21.87 0.39
N ASN A 128 -8.74 -21.49 0.14
CA ASN A 128 -9.81 -22.44 -0.13
C ASN A 128 -9.63 -23.17 -1.47
N THR A 129 -9.13 -22.50 -2.50
CA THR A 129 -8.96 -23.09 -3.83
C THR A 129 -7.74 -24.00 -3.95
N MET A 130 -6.67 -23.74 -3.17
CA MET A 130 -5.43 -24.53 -3.20
C MET A 130 -5.35 -25.63 -2.12
N GLY A 131 -6.34 -25.68 -1.22
CA GLY A 131 -6.44 -26.72 -0.18
C GLY A 131 -5.33 -26.67 0.87
N GLN A 132 -5.00 -27.82 1.46
CA GLN A 132 -4.04 -27.91 2.58
C GLN A 132 -2.57 -27.87 2.15
N ASN A 133 -2.25 -27.74 0.86
CA ASN A 133 -0.87 -27.72 0.42
C ASN A 133 -0.19 -26.37 0.78
N PRO A 134 0.80 -26.32 1.67
CA PRO A 134 1.37 -25.06 2.15
C PRO A 134 2.10 -24.24 1.08
N THR A 135 2.31 -24.76 -0.14
CA THR A 135 2.94 -24.04 -1.24
C THR A 135 2.23 -22.75 -1.61
N TRP A 136 0.92 -22.64 -1.34
CA TRP A 136 0.14 -21.44 -1.68
C TRP A 136 0.45 -20.25 -0.75
N ILE A 137 1.04 -20.46 0.43
CA ILE A 137 1.23 -19.39 1.43
C ILE A 137 2.04 -18.23 0.86
N SER A 138 3.13 -18.51 0.13
CA SER A 138 3.95 -17.45 -0.48
C SER A 138 3.15 -16.65 -1.51
N THR A 139 2.41 -17.34 -2.38
CA THR A 139 1.54 -16.69 -3.37
C THR A 139 0.45 -15.88 -2.68
N GLY A 140 -0.15 -16.41 -1.62
CA GLY A 140 -1.14 -15.73 -0.80
C GLY A 140 -0.59 -14.43 -0.22
N VAL A 141 0.61 -14.46 0.37
CA VAL A 141 1.28 -13.25 0.91
C VAL A 141 1.52 -12.21 -0.19
N VAL A 142 1.99 -12.64 -1.37
CA VAL A 142 2.20 -11.73 -2.52
C VAL A 142 0.90 -11.06 -2.93
N VAL A 143 -0.17 -11.84 -3.09
CA VAL A 143 -1.48 -11.32 -3.51
C VAL A 143 -2.10 -10.44 -2.44
N LEU A 144 -1.95 -10.79 -1.16
CA LEU A 144 -2.40 -9.99 -0.03
C LEU A 144 -1.80 -8.59 -0.09
N PHE A 145 -0.48 -8.48 -0.25
CA PHE A 145 0.18 -7.17 -0.35
C PHE A 145 -0.11 -6.46 -1.68
N ALA A 146 -0.30 -7.19 -2.78
CA ALA A 146 -0.72 -6.61 -4.06
C ALA A 146 -2.09 -5.94 -3.95
N VAL A 147 -3.07 -6.61 -3.33
CA VAL A 147 -4.44 -6.10 -3.17
C VAL A 147 -4.48 -4.94 -2.19
N TRP A 148 -3.81 -5.07 -1.05
CA TRP A 148 -3.71 -3.98 -0.08
C TRP A 148 -3.02 -2.76 -0.69
N GLY A 149 -1.87 -2.97 -1.35
CA GLY A 149 -1.11 -1.90 -1.99
C GLY A 149 -1.87 -1.23 -3.13
N GLY A 150 -2.57 -2.00 -3.96
CA GLY A 150 -3.43 -1.44 -5.01
C GLY A 150 -4.58 -0.61 -4.46
N THR A 151 -5.18 -1.03 -3.35
CA THR A 151 -6.21 -0.24 -2.66
C THR A 151 -5.64 1.08 -2.13
N MET A 152 -4.39 1.07 -1.63
CA MET A 152 -3.68 2.28 -1.20
C MET A 152 -3.36 3.22 -2.35
N GLY A 153 -2.89 2.69 -3.48
CA GLY A 153 -2.72 3.48 -4.69
C GLY A 153 -4.04 4.13 -5.15
N ALA A 154 -5.15 3.39 -5.12
CA ALA A 154 -6.48 3.92 -5.46
C ALA A 154 -6.91 5.02 -4.49
N ALA A 155 -6.79 4.78 -3.18
CA ALA A 155 -7.16 5.74 -2.14
C ALA A 155 -6.35 7.03 -2.23
N MET A 156 -5.03 6.95 -2.41
CA MET A 156 -4.16 8.13 -2.56
C MET A 156 -4.53 8.99 -3.78
N ALA A 157 -5.00 8.36 -4.87
CA ALA A 157 -5.41 9.06 -6.07
C ALA A 157 -6.84 9.62 -5.98
N ALA A 158 -7.79 8.84 -5.50
CA ALA A 158 -9.21 9.19 -5.46
C ALA A 158 -9.56 10.16 -4.33
N TRP A 159 -8.83 10.11 -3.22
CA TRP A 159 -9.18 10.76 -1.97
C TRP A 159 -8.12 11.75 -1.46
N ALA A 160 -7.26 12.24 -2.36
CA ALA A 160 -6.38 13.37 -2.06
C ALA A 160 -7.17 14.56 -1.45
N LYS A 161 -6.48 15.38 -0.65
CA LYS A 161 -7.06 16.56 0.01
C LYS A 161 -7.56 17.60 -0.97
#